data_AF-A0A422QGG0-F1
#
_entry.id   AF-A0A422QGG0-F1
#
_cell.length_a   1.000
_cell.length_b   1.000
_cell.length_c   1.000
_cell.angle_alpha   90.00
_cell.angle_beta   90.00
_cell.angle_gamma   90.00
#
_symmetry.space_group_name_H-M   'P 1'
#
loop_
_entity.id
_entity.type
_entity.pdbx_description
1 polymer ?
#
loop_
_entity_poly.entity_id
_entity_poly.type
_entity_poly.pdbx_seq_one_letter_code
_entity_poly.pdbx_strand_id
1 'polypeptide(L)'
;ETACTGLHGANRLASNSLLECVVVGRACAEHIAGSSPVEHPALPAWDESRVTNADEEVVIAHNWDELRRFMWNYVGIVRTTKRLERAEHRIKLLKEEIDEYYRNFRITPDLLELRNLVEVAHLIVKSALSRHESRGLHYSRDFPDTLPKALPSVLTPRRG
;
A
#
# COMPACT_ATOMS: atom_id res chain seq x y z
N GLU A 1 6.07 -10.53 -3.73
CA GLU A 1 5.56 -9.55 -4.73
C GLU A 1 5.45 -8.15 -4.11
N THR A 2 6.48 -7.66 -3.44
CA THR A 2 6.48 -6.33 -2.79
C THR A 2 7.26 -5.29 -3.59
N ALA A 3 8.20 -5.72 -4.42
CA ALA A 3 8.99 -4.86 -5.29
C ALA A 3 8.22 -4.48 -6.56
N CYS A 4 8.49 -3.28 -7.08
CA CYS A 4 8.07 -2.84 -8.41
C CYS A 4 9.32 -2.71 -9.29
N THR A 5 9.64 -3.76 -10.05
CA THR A 5 10.85 -3.83 -10.91
C THR A 5 10.63 -3.23 -12.30
N GLY A 6 9.36 -2.99 -12.68
CA GLY A 6 8.94 -2.66 -14.04
C GLY A 6 8.61 -3.87 -14.91
N LEU A 7 8.94 -5.11 -14.49
CA LEU A 7 8.73 -6.33 -15.29
C LEU A 7 7.28 -6.55 -15.73
N HIS A 8 6.32 -6.27 -14.85
CA HIS A 8 4.90 -6.54 -15.10
C HIS A 8 4.15 -5.40 -15.78
N GLY A 9 4.76 -4.22 -15.91
CA GLY A 9 4.08 -3.03 -16.45
C GLY A 9 2.70 -2.79 -15.83
N ALA A 10 1.67 -2.71 -16.68
CA ALA A 10 0.28 -2.49 -16.26
C ALA A 10 -0.56 -3.77 -16.14
N ASN A 11 -0.02 -4.94 -16.49
CA ASN A 11 -0.71 -6.22 -16.36
C ASN A 11 0.28 -7.38 -16.26
N ARG A 12 0.11 -8.21 -15.24
CA ARG A 12 0.97 -9.35 -15.00
C ARG A 12 0.57 -10.53 -15.91
N LEU A 13 1.55 -11.09 -16.61
CA LEU A 13 1.40 -12.36 -17.31
C LEU A 13 1.56 -13.52 -16.31
N ALA A 14 0.79 -14.60 -16.52
CA ALA A 14 0.88 -15.79 -15.70
C ALA A 14 2.32 -16.35 -15.69
N SER A 15 2.71 -16.97 -14.58
CA SER A 15 4.03 -17.58 -14.36
C SER A 15 5.24 -16.64 -14.24
N ASN A 16 5.10 -15.33 -14.53
CA ASN A 16 6.21 -14.39 -14.37
C ASN A 16 6.51 -14.03 -12.91
N SER A 17 5.56 -14.16 -11.98
CA SER A 17 5.79 -13.80 -10.56
C SER A 17 6.84 -14.67 -9.88
N LEU A 18 6.81 -15.98 -10.11
CA LEU A 18 7.78 -16.90 -9.51
C LEU A 18 9.16 -16.68 -10.12
N LEU A 19 9.22 -16.48 -11.44
CA LEU A 19 10.45 -16.17 -12.14
C LEU A 19 11.09 -14.87 -11.62
N GLU A 20 10.30 -13.81 -11.46
CA GLU A 20 10.76 -12.55 -10.88
C GLU A 20 11.35 -12.76 -9.48
N CYS A 21 10.65 -13.49 -8.61
CA CYS A 21 11.14 -13.78 -7.25
C CYS A 21 12.50 -14.48 -7.26
N VAL A 22 12.69 -15.49 -8.12
CA VAL A 22 13.96 -16.24 -8.20
C VAL A 22 15.08 -15.35 -8.74
N VAL A 23 14.84 -14.62 -9.83
CA VAL A 23 15.85 -13.78 -10.48
C VAL A 23 16.26 -12.62 -9.58
N VAL A 24 15.29 -11.88 -9.03
CA VAL A 24 15.55 -10.74 -8.14
C VAL A 24 16.17 -11.22 -6.84
N GLY A 25 15.67 -12.30 -6.25
CA GLY A 25 16.24 -12.87 -5.01
C GLY A 25 17.70 -13.28 -5.17
N ARG A 26 18.04 -13.94 -6.28
CA ARG A 26 19.43 -14.28 -6.62
C ARG A 26 20.29 -13.03 -6.80
N ALA A 27 19.83 -12.05 -7.57
CA ALA A 27 20.55 -10.81 -7.78
C ALA A 27 20.80 -10.04 -6.47
N CYS A 28 19.80 -9.99 -5.57
CA CYS A 28 19.96 -9.41 -4.24
C CYS A 28 20.99 -10.18 -3.41
N ALA A 29 20.97 -11.52 -3.43
CA ALA A 29 21.93 -12.33 -2.69
C ALA A 29 23.38 -12.13 -3.18
N GLU A 30 23.59 -12.12 -4.50
CA GLU A 30 24.90 -11.85 -5.11
C GLU A 30 25.40 -10.44 -4.76
N HIS A 31 24.51 -9.44 -4.79
CA HIS A 31 24.85 -8.06 -4.41
C HIS A 31 25.22 -7.94 -2.93
N ILE A 32 24.45 -8.56 -2.03
CA ILE A 32 24.74 -8.56 -0.59
C ILE A 32 26.07 -9.26 -0.31
N ALA A 33 26.33 -10.40 -0.95
CA ALA A 33 27.59 -11.15 -0.76
C ALA A 33 28.83 -10.36 -1.25
N GLY A 34 28.67 -9.51 -2.26
CA GLY A 34 29.72 -8.62 -2.76
C GLY A 34 29.83 -7.29 -2.00
N SER A 35 28.94 -7.00 -1.05
CA SER A 35 28.91 -5.75 -0.30
C SER A 35 29.79 -5.82 0.94
N SER A 36 30.51 -4.74 1.25
CA SER A 36 31.26 -4.64 2.49
C SER A 36 30.32 -4.64 3.70
N PRO A 37 30.71 -5.25 4.83
CA PRO A 37 29.97 -5.12 6.09
C PRO A 37 29.78 -3.65 6.45
N VAL A 38 28.56 -3.29 6.84
CA VAL A 38 28.23 -1.93 7.29
C VAL A 38 28.16 -1.95 8.81
N GLU A 39 28.73 -0.94 9.44
CA GLU A 39 28.62 -0.77 10.89
C GLU A 39 27.15 -0.49 11.26
N HIS A 40 26.63 -1.24 12.23
CA HIS A 40 25.24 -1.10 12.64
C HIS A 40 25.11 -0.05 13.74
N PRO A 41 24.27 0.99 13.56
CA PRO A 41 24.02 1.95 14.62
C PRO A 41 23.28 1.28 15.77
N ALA A 42 23.51 1.76 17.00
CA ALA A 42 22.66 1.40 18.13
C ALA A 42 21.23 1.92 17.86
N LEU A 43 20.25 1.02 17.95
CA LEU A 43 18.85 1.35 17.74
C LEU A 43 18.15 1.61 19.08
N PRO A 44 17.18 2.55 19.14
CA PRO A 44 16.36 2.72 20.32
C PRO A 44 15.52 1.46 20.58
N ALA A 45 15.28 1.16 21.86
CA ALA A 45 14.36 0.11 22.25
C ALA A 45 12.93 0.48 21.86
N TRP A 46 12.13 -0.53 21.53
CA TRP A 46 10.71 -0.35 21.29
C TRP A 46 9.95 -0.12 22.59
N ASP A 47 9.04 0.85 22.60
CA ASP A 47 8.21 1.17 23.76
C ASP A 47 6.89 0.38 23.72
N GLU A 48 6.72 -0.54 24.68
CA GLU A 48 5.52 -1.36 24.85
C GLU A 48 4.62 -0.90 26.01
N SER A 49 4.93 0.22 26.68
CA SER A 49 4.37 0.61 27.98
C SER A 49 2.88 1.04 28.00
N ARG A 50 2.11 0.72 26.96
CA ARG A 50 0.76 1.26 26.73
C ARG A 50 -0.37 0.34 27.20
N VAL A 51 -1.57 0.92 27.29
CA VAL A 51 -2.77 0.28 27.84
C VAL A 51 -3.50 -0.56 26.80
N THR A 52 -4.10 -1.67 27.24
CA THR A 52 -5.00 -2.54 26.45
C THR A 52 -6.46 -2.27 26.78
N ASN A 53 -7.33 -2.19 25.78
CA ASN A 53 -8.79 -2.08 25.94
C ASN A 53 -9.49 -3.04 24.96
N ALA A 54 -10.40 -3.89 25.47
CA ALA A 54 -11.08 -4.92 24.67
C ALA A 54 -12.12 -4.34 23.69
N ASP A 55 -12.76 -3.23 24.02
CA ASP A 55 -13.75 -2.59 23.13
C ASP A 55 -13.09 -2.08 21.83
N GLU A 56 -11.79 -1.78 21.86
CA GLU A 56 -11.03 -1.28 20.71
C GLU A 56 -10.70 -2.38 19.69
N GLU A 57 -10.57 -3.64 20.13
CA GLU A 57 -10.36 -4.77 19.22
C GLU A 57 -11.55 -4.93 18.26
N VAL A 58 -12.77 -4.65 18.74
CA VAL A 58 -14.00 -4.64 17.93
C VAL A 58 -13.95 -3.54 16.88
N VAL A 59 -13.45 -2.35 17.24
CA VAL A 59 -13.32 -1.22 16.31
C VAL A 59 -12.28 -1.52 15.23
N ILE A 60 -11.12 -2.11 15.59
CA ILE A 60 -10.10 -2.52 14.61
C ILE A 60 -10.68 -3.48 13.58
N ALA A 61 -11.42 -4.50 14.03
CA ALA A 61 -12.08 -5.44 13.14
C ALA A 61 -13.10 -4.75 12.21
N HIS A 62 -13.88 -3.81 12.74
CA HIS A 62 -14.83 -3.03 11.94
C HIS A 62 -14.14 -2.20 10.86
N ASN A 63 -13.07 -1.48 11.23
CA ASN A 63 -12.30 -0.64 10.32
C ASN A 63 -11.61 -1.46 9.22
N TRP A 64 -11.18 -2.68 9.55
CA TRP A 64 -10.64 -3.62 8.58
C TRP A 64 -11.69 -4.04 7.53
N ASP A 65 -12.90 -4.39 7.98
CA ASP A 65 -14.02 -4.72 7.09
C ASP A 65 -14.47 -3.53 6.25
N GLU A 66 -14.53 -2.34 6.85
CA GLU A 66 -14.88 -1.10 6.15
C GLU A 66 -13.90 -0.81 5.01
N LEU A 67 -12.59 -0.85 5.30
CA LEU A 67 -11.52 -0.63 4.32
C LEU A 67 -11.67 -1.57 3.12
N ARG A 68 -11.79 -2.88 3.36
CA ARG A 68 -11.93 -3.87 2.29
C ARG A 68 -13.19 -3.62 1.47
N ARG A 69 -14.30 -3.30 2.11
CA ARG A 69 -15.59 -3.06 1.45
C ARG A 69 -15.54 -1.86 0.53
N PHE A 70 -15.04 -0.71 0.98
CA PHE A 70 -15.00 0.46 0.09
C PHE A 70 -13.89 0.36 -0.96
N MET A 71 -12.76 -0.29 -0.67
CA MET A 71 -11.71 -0.52 -1.67
C MET A 71 -12.24 -1.37 -2.82
N TRP A 72 -13.04 -2.40 -2.53
CA TRP A 72 -13.75 -3.17 -3.54
C TRP A 72 -14.72 -2.31 -4.36
N ASN A 73 -15.57 -1.54 -3.68
CA ASN A 73 -16.64 -0.76 -4.32
C ASN A 73 -16.14 0.44 -5.15
N TYR A 74 -15.05 1.07 -4.71
CA TYR A 74 -14.58 2.34 -5.28
C TYR A 74 -13.28 2.22 -6.07
N VAL A 75 -12.44 1.24 -5.76
CA VAL A 75 -11.09 1.07 -6.33
C VAL A 75 -10.95 -0.29 -7.04
N GLY A 76 -12.05 -1.03 -7.19
CA GLY A 76 -12.13 -2.31 -7.88
C GLY A 76 -11.88 -2.23 -9.40
N ILE A 77 -12.48 -3.16 -10.16
CA ILE A 77 -12.19 -3.37 -11.59
C ILE A 77 -12.50 -2.13 -12.43
N VAL A 78 -13.67 -1.50 -12.20
CA VAL A 78 -14.12 -0.32 -12.94
C VAL A 78 -14.12 0.91 -12.03
N ARG A 79 -13.32 1.91 -12.40
CA ARG A 79 -13.08 3.11 -11.60
C ARG A 79 -13.70 4.36 -12.22
N THR A 80 -13.92 5.35 -11.37
CA THR A 80 -14.22 6.73 -11.75
C THR A 80 -13.52 7.67 -10.76
N THR A 81 -13.14 8.86 -11.19
CA THR A 81 -12.54 9.92 -10.36
C THR A 81 -13.35 10.14 -9.10
N LYS A 82 -14.68 10.29 -9.24
CA LYS A 82 -15.60 10.47 -8.10
C LYS A 82 -15.60 9.31 -7.10
N ARG A 83 -15.41 8.07 -7.56
CA ARG A 83 -15.28 6.90 -6.66
C ARG A 83 -13.93 6.91 -5.96
N LEU A 84 -12.85 7.21 -6.67
CA LEU A 84 -11.52 7.29 -6.10
C LEU A 84 -11.40 8.40 -5.05
N GLU A 85 -11.98 9.58 -5.29
CA GLU A 85 -12.04 10.67 -4.31
C GLU A 85 -12.80 10.27 -3.03
N ARG A 86 -13.89 9.51 -3.18
CA ARG A 86 -14.65 8.96 -2.04
C ARG A 86 -13.86 7.95 -1.22
N ALA A 87 -13.00 7.16 -1.88
CA ALA A 87 -12.08 6.24 -1.20
C ALA A 87 -11.00 7.02 -0.47
N GLU A 88 -10.37 8.01 -1.11
CA GLU A 88 -9.34 8.86 -0.51
C GLU A 88 -9.85 9.56 0.76
N HIS A 89 -11.07 10.09 0.73
CA HIS A 89 -11.67 10.73 1.88
C HIS A 89 -11.85 9.78 3.07
N ARG A 90 -12.33 8.54 2.83
CA ARG A 90 -12.48 7.52 3.88
C ARG A 90 -11.15 7.05 4.43
N ILE A 91 -10.17 6.83 3.55
CA ILE A 91 -8.81 6.47 3.93
C ILE A 91 -8.23 7.55 4.86
N LYS A 92 -8.45 8.83 4.57
CA LYS A 92 -7.98 9.92 5.44
C LYS A 92 -8.58 9.84 6.85
N LEU A 93 -9.88 9.59 6.96
CA LEU A 93 -10.55 9.42 8.27
C LEU A 93 -9.95 8.23 9.03
N LEU A 94 -9.83 7.07 8.37
CA LEU A 94 -9.22 5.88 8.99
C LEU A 94 -7.77 6.13 9.44
N LYS A 95 -6.98 6.91 8.68
CA LYS A 95 -5.61 7.27 9.10
C LYS A 95 -5.61 8.10 10.38
N GLU A 96 -6.51 9.07 10.49
CA GLU A 96 -6.62 9.94 11.66
C GLU A 96 -7.02 9.12 12.90
N GLU A 97 -8.01 8.22 12.78
CA GLU A 97 -8.42 7.29 13.83
C GLU A 97 -7.29 6.35 14.25
N ILE A 98 -6.62 5.71 13.28
CA ILE A 98 -5.49 4.80 13.55
C ILE A 98 -4.34 5.53 14.24
N ASP A 99 -4.02 6.76 13.86
CA ASP A 99 -2.96 7.54 14.50
C ASP A 99 -3.32 7.91 15.95
N GLU A 100 -4.60 8.15 16.25
CA GLU A 100 -5.08 8.29 17.63
C GLU A 100 -4.90 6.98 18.41
N TYR A 101 -5.35 5.86 17.86
CA TYR A 101 -5.19 4.55 18.50
C TYR A 101 -3.73 4.17 18.72
N TYR A 102 -2.91 4.38 17.70
CA TYR A 102 -1.48 4.12 17.72
C TYR A 102 -0.71 5.08 18.64
N ARG A 103 -1.29 6.14 19.18
CA ARG A 103 -0.61 6.94 20.23
C ARG A 103 -0.96 6.49 21.63
N ASN A 104 -2.20 6.04 21.83
CA ASN A 104 -2.76 5.87 23.17
C ASN A 104 -2.78 4.41 23.64
N PHE A 105 -2.72 3.44 22.73
CA PHE A 105 -2.96 2.03 23.06
C PHE A 105 -1.78 1.12 22.74
N ARG A 106 -1.78 -0.05 23.40
CA ARG A 106 -0.81 -1.12 23.16
C ARG A 106 -0.90 -1.58 21.72
N ILE A 107 0.26 -1.79 21.12
CA ILE A 107 0.39 -2.18 19.73
C ILE A 107 0.12 -3.67 19.62
N THR A 108 -0.91 -4.02 18.84
CA THR A 108 -1.30 -5.40 18.54
C THR A 108 -0.98 -5.72 17.07
N PRO A 109 -0.83 -7.00 16.71
CA PRO A 109 -0.66 -7.41 15.31
C PRO A 109 -1.78 -6.88 14.39
N ASP A 110 -3.04 -6.93 14.84
CA ASP A 110 -4.19 -6.48 14.05
C ASP A 110 -4.17 -4.97 13.80
N LEU A 111 -3.76 -4.17 14.80
CA LEU A 111 -3.58 -2.73 14.64
C LEU A 111 -2.46 -2.42 13.62
N LEU A 112 -1.35 -3.15 13.68
CA LEU A 112 -0.26 -3.00 12.72
C LEU A 112 -0.69 -3.38 11.30
N GLU A 113 -1.45 -4.46 11.16
CA GLU A 113 -1.99 -4.89 9.88
C GLU A 113 -2.94 -3.84 9.30
N LEU A 114 -3.91 -3.36 10.11
CA LEU A 114 -4.83 -2.31 9.69
C LEU A 114 -4.09 -1.05 9.24
N ARG A 115 -3.10 -0.60 10.02
CA ARG A 115 -2.26 0.55 9.67
C ARG A 115 -1.56 0.37 8.33
N ASN A 116 -0.95 -0.80 8.10
CA ASN A 116 -0.26 -1.12 6.85
C ASN A 116 -1.24 -1.18 5.67
N LEU A 117 -2.41 -1.79 5.86
CA LEU A 117 -3.45 -1.88 4.84
C LEU A 117 -3.98 -0.50 4.43
N VAL A 118 -4.25 0.38 5.39
CA VAL A 118 -4.70 1.75 5.12
C VAL A 118 -3.63 2.55 4.38
N GLU A 119 -2.35 2.41 4.76
CA GLU A 119 -1.26 3.09 4.05
C GLU A 119 -1.13 2.59 2.60
N VAL A 120 -1.16 1.27 2.38
CA VAL A 120 -1.12 0.70 1.02
C VAL A 120 -2.34 1.11 0.22
N ALA A 121 -3.54 1.12 0.82
CA ALA A 121 -4.76 1.59 0.18
C ALA A 121 -4.64 3.06 -0.27
N HIS A 122 -4.07 3.91 0.58
CA HIS A 122 -3.80 5.31 0.24
C HIS A 122 -2.89 5.45 -0.98
N LEU A 123 -1.78 4.68 -1.02
CA LEU A 123 -0.85 4.67 -2.15
C LEU A 123 -1.51 4.18 -3.43
N ILE A 124 -2.38 3.15 -3.35
CA ILE A 124 -3.16 2.65 -4.49
C ILE A 124 -4.09 3.74 -5.02
N VAL A 125 -4.86 4.38 -4.14
CA VAL A 125 -5.83 5.42 -4.53
C VAL A 125 -5.12 6.63 -5.12
N LYS A 126 -4.04 7.12 -4.50
CA LYS A 126 -3.22 8.20 -5.07
C LYS A 126 -2.66 7.86 -6.44
N SER A 127 -2.14 6.65 -6.61
CA SER A 127 -1.63 6.18 -7.89
C SER A 127 -2.74 6.12 -8.94
N ALA A 128 -3.93 5.65 -8.56
CA ALA A 128 -5.10 5.61 -9.45
C ALA A 128 -5.61 7.02 -9.83
N LEU A 129 -5.70 7.94 -8.87
CA LEU A 129 -6.08 9.34 -9.13
C LEU A 129 -5.08 10.06 -10.04
N SER A 130 -3.79 9.75 -9.93
CA SER A 130 -2.76 10.36 -10.78
C SER A 130 -2.81 9.93 -12.25
N ARG A 131 -3.56 8.85 -12.57
CA ARG A 131 -3.58 8.26 -13.91
C ARG A 131 -4.83 8.69 -14.68
N HIS A 132 -4.63 9.54 -15.68
CA HIS A 132 -5.68 10.03 -16.57
C HIS A 132 -5.71 9.26 -17.90
N GLU A 133 -5.70 7.92 -17.83
CA GLU A 133 -5.83 7.00 -18.95
C GLU A 133 -6.33 5.64 -18.46
N SER A 134 -6.81 4.79 -19.36
CA SER A 134 -7.08 3.37 -19.07
C SER A 134 -6.02 2.50 -19.72
N ARG A 135 -5.35 1.66 -18.90
CA ARG A 135 -4.27 0.77 -19.35
C ARG A 135 -4.14 -0.44 -18.44
N GLY A 136 -4.19 -1.64 -19.03
CA GLY A 136 -4.02 -2.90 -18.30
C GLY A 136 -5.06 -3.05 -17.18
N LEU A 137 -4.60 -3.28 -15.96
CA LEU A 137 -5.46 -3.44 -14.77
C LEU A 137 -5.98 -2.11 -14.20
N HIS A 138 -5.61 -0.96 -14.79
CA HIS A 138 -6.23 0.32 -14.49
C HIS A 138 -7.26 0.66 -15.55
N TYR A 139 -8.55 0.58 -15.20
CA TYR A 139 -9.64 0.98 -16.07
C TYR A 139 -10.49 2.07 -15.40
N SER A 140 -10.46 3.27 -15.99
CA SER A 140 -11.23 4.44 -15.55
C SER A 140 -12.23 4.83 -16.63
N ARG A 141 -13.52 4.90 -16.28
CA ARG A 141 -14.56 5.33 -17.24
C ARG A 141 -14.42 6.79 -17.64
N ASP A 142 -13.81 7.62 -16.80
CA ASP A 142 -13.60 9.04 -17.09
C ASP A 142 -12.45 9.25 -18.09
N PHE A 143 -11.57 8.26 -18.24
CA PHE A 143 -10.44 8.26 -19.16
C PHE A 143 -10.34 6.90 -19.87
N PRO A 144 -11.24 6.61 -20.83
CA PRO A 144 -11.35 5.27 -21.43
C PRO A 144 -10.18 4.89 -22.34
N ASP A 145 -9.47 5.88 -22.88
CA ASP A 145 -8.39 5.68 -23.84
C ASP A 145 -7.01 5.63 -23.19
N THR A 146 -6.05 5.07 -23.92
CA THR A 146 -4.63 5.10 -23.57
C THR A 146 -3.97 6.40 -24.05
N LEU A 147 -3.06 6.96 -23.27
CA LEU A 147 -2.16 8.02 -23.73
C LEU A 147 -1.07 7.47 -24.66
N PRO A 148 -0.47 8.31 -25.54
CA PRO A 148 0.58 7.88 -26.46
C PRO A 148 1.84 7.35 -25.79
N LYS A 149 2.15 7.86 -24.58
CA LYS A 149 3.33 7.44 -23.79
C LYS A 149 2.86 6.77 -22.50
N ALA A 150 3.30 5.53 -22.31
CA ALA A 150 3.07 4.80 -21.06
C ALA A 150 4.17 5.15 -20.05
N LEU A 151 3.78 5.75 -18.92
CA LEU A 151 4.68 6.06 -17.82
C LEU A 151 4.20 5.39 -16.52
N PRO A 152 5.12 4.91 -15.66
CA PRO A 152 4.75 4.40 -14.35
C PRO A 152 4.22 5.53 -13.47
N SER A 153 3.26 5.22 -12.60
CA SER A 153 2.87 6.11 -11.52
C SER A 153 3.90 5.97 -10.40
N VAL A 154 4.64 7.04 -10.09
CA VAL A 154 5.67 7.03 -9.05
C VAL A 154 5.24 7.97 -7.93
N LEU A 155 5.16 7.44 -6.71
CA LEU A 155 4.89 8.20 -5.50
C LEU A 155 6.18 8.32 -4.70
N THR A 156 6.57 9.56 -4.40
CA THR A 156 7.75 9.84 -3.57
C THR A 156 7.28 10.32 -2.20
N PRO A 157 7.76 9.72 -1.09
CA PRO A 157 7.45 10.22 0.24
C PRO A 157 8.00 11.65 0.38
N ARG A 158 7.24 12.53 1.03
CA ARG A 158 7.76 13.84 1.41
C ARG A 158 8.89 13.60 2.41
N ARG A 159 10.09 14.10 2.12
CA ARG A 159 11.16 14.18 3.12
C ARG A 159 10.67 15.10 4.23
N GLY A 160 10.36 14.53 5.39
CA GLY A 160 10.18 15.26 6.65
C GLY A 160 11.54 15.60 7.24
#